data_AF-A0A3G6J0I1-F1
#
_entry.id   AF-A0A3G6J0I1-F1
#
_cell.length_a   1.000
_cell.length_b   1.000
_cell.length_c   1.000
_cell.angle_alpha   90.00
_cell.angle_beta   90.00
_cell.angle_gamma   90.00
#
_symmetry.space_group_name_H-M   'P 1'
#
loop_
_entity.id
_entity.type
_entity.pdbx_description
1 polymer ?
#
loop_
_entity_poly.entity_id
_entity_poly.type
_entity_poly.pdbx_seq_one_letter_code
_entity_poly.pdbx_strand_id
1 'polypeptide(L)'
;MVGFGFSRAKRRARKAEAAPRIAAERTNTPLDNRMTLLVAQELPLLDSADRVRVYEILNSYEGPQITSQEELPAEIRELMDL
;
A
#
# COMPACT_ATOMS: atom_id res chain seq x y z
N MET A 1 -19.45 -58.21 6.91
CA MET A 1 -19.44 -57.56 5.58
C MET A 1 -20.19 -56.25 5.75
N VAL A 2 -19.65 -55.05 5.51
CA VAL A 2 -18.65 -54.61 4.55
C VAL A 2 -17.98 -53.37 5.16
N GLY A 3 -16.65 -53.25 5.02
CA GLY A 3 -15.90 -52.11 5.53
C GLY A 3 -16.15 -50.83 4.73
N PHE A 4 -15.95 -49.69 5.40
CA PHE A 4 -15.75 -48.40 4.75
C PHE A 4 -14.46 -47.80 5.31
N GLY A 5 -13.36 -48.06 4.60
CA GLY A 5 -12.23 -47.15 4.61
C GLY A 5 -12.58 -45.94 3.74
N PHE A 6 -12.25 -44.74 4.20
CA PHE A 6 -12.00 -43.64 3.28
C PHE A 6 -10.82 -42.81 3.74
N SER A 7 -9.99 -42.56 2.74
CA SER A 7 -8.61 -42.14 2.83
C SER A 7 -8.43 -40.65 3.11
N ARG A 8 -7.32 -40.38 3.79
CA ARG A 8 -6.52 -39.15 3.83
C ARG A 8 -6.63 -38.31 2.56
N ALA A 9 -7.38 -37.20 2.61
CA ALA A 9 -7.40 -36.19 1.57
C ALA A 9 -6.73 -34.90 2.06
N LYS A 10 -5.47 -34.74 1.63
CA LYS A 10 -4.74 -33.51 1.32
C LYS A 10 -5.14 -32.24 2.08
N ARG A 11 -4.19 -31.77 2.89
CA ARG A 11 -4.00 -30.37 3.29
C ARG A 11 -4.36 -29.45 2.13
N ARG A 12 -5.50 -28.76 2.21
CA ARG A 12 -5.70 -27.54 1.44
C ARG A 12 -4.80 -26.51 2.10
N ALA A 13 -3.65 -26.25 1.48
CA ALA A 13 -2.90 -25.04 1.75
C ALA A 13 -3.86 -23.87 1.51
N ARG A 14 -4.44 -23.31 2.60
CA ARG A 14 -4.94 -21.95 2.51
C ARG A 14 -3.70 -21.13 2.19
N LYS A 15 -3.61 -20.67 0.94
CA LYS A 15 -2.80 -19.50 0.63
C LYS A 15 -3.12 -18.50 1.73
N ALA A 16 -2.08 -18.09 2.48
CA ALA A 16 -2.18 -16.91 3.30
C ALA A 16 -2.45 -15.76 2.32
N GLU A 17 -3.74 -15.51 2.09
CA GLU A 17 -4.22 -14.30 1.47
C GLU A 17 -3.68 -13.20 2.37
N ALA A 18 -2.62 -12.54 1.90
CA ALA A 18 -2.02 -11.41 2.60
C ALA A 18 -3.18 -10.50 2.93
N ALA A 19 -3.48 -10.36 4.23
CA ALA A 19 -4.64 -9.64 4.71
C ALA A 19 -4.77 -8.34 3.91
N PRO A 20 -5.94 -8.04 3.32
CA PRO A 20 -6.12 -6.82 2.55
C PRO A 20 -5.61 -5.68 3.42
N ARG A 21 -4.65 -4.92 2.90
CA ARG A 21 -4.01 -3.82 3.62
C ARG A 21 -5.07 -2.72 3.74
N ILE A 22 -5.89 -2.80 4.79
CA ILE A 22 -7.08 -1.95 5.01
C ILE A 22 -6.76 -0.45 4.99
N ALA A 23 -5.50 -0.06 5.20
CA ALA A 23 -5.04 1.33 5.11
C ALA A 23 -5.02 1.89 3.67
N ALA A 24 -4.72 1.06 2.66
CA ALA A 24 -4.65 1.49 1.26
C ALA A 24 -6.04 1.65 0.62
N GLU A 25 -7.03 0.85 1.05
CA GLU A 25 -8.37 0.85 0.46
C GLU A 25 -9.26 2.03 0.92
N ARG A 26 -8.86 2.76 1.97
CA ARG A 26 -9.65 3.87 2.55
C ARG A 26 -9.09 5.26 2.27
N THR A 27 -7.93 5.34 1.62
CA THR A 27 -7.32 6.62 1.29
C THR A 27 -7.39 6.78 -0.22
N ASN A 28 -8.17 7.74 -0.69
CA ASN A 28 -8.22 8.09 -2.12
C ASN A 28 -6.96 8.90 -2.46
N THR A 29 -5.78 8.28 -2.36
CA THR A 29 -4.52 8.89 -2.81
C THR A 29 -4.31 8.57 -4.29
N PRO A 30 -3.59 9.42 -5.04
CA PRO A 30 -3.19 9.13 -6.40
C PRO A 30 -2.05 8.10 -6.48
N LEU A 31 -1.82 7.31 -5.42
CA LEU A 31 -0.70 6.36 -5.31
C LEU A 31 -1.18 4.94 -5.57
N ASP A 32 -0.34 4.11 -6.18
CA ASP A 32 -0.55 2.67 -6.20
C ASP A 32 -0.30 2.04 -4.81
N ASN A 33 -0.59 0.75 -4.66
CA ASN A 33 -0.41 0.06 -3.39
C ASN A 33 1.05 0.08 -2.91
N ARG A 34 2.02 -0.02 -3.82
CA ARG A 34 3.45 -0.02 -3.48
C ARG A 34 3.87 1.36 -2.98
N MET A 35 3.54 2.41 -3.71
CA MET A 35 3.89 3.79 -3.37
C MET A 35 3.14 4.25 -2.11
N THR A 36 1.89 3.84 -1.91
CA THR A 36 1.14 4.09 -0.67
C THR A 36 1.90 3.57 0.56
N LEU A 37 2.48 2.37 0.46
CA LEU A 37 3.25 1.78 1.56
C LEU A 37 4.59 2.47 1.76
N LEU A 38 5.26 2.89 0.68
CA LEU A 38 6.49 3.67 0.76
C LEU A 38 6.21 4.98 1.49
N VAL A 39 5.25 5.77 1.01
CA VAL A 39 4.88 7.04 1.63
C VAL A 39 4.46 6.84 3.09
N ALA A 40 3.69 5.80 3.41
CA ALA A 40 3.31 5.50 4.79
C ALA A 40 4.49 5.17 5.73
N GLN A 41 5.61 4.66 5.21
CA GLN A 41 6.82 4.40 5.99
C GLN A 41 7.66 5.65 6.22
N GLU A 42 7.69 6.56 5.24
CA GLU A 42 8.47 7.79 5.30
C GLU A 42 7.76 8.92 6.06
N LEU A 43 6.42 9.04 5.93
CA LEU A 43 5.64 10.11 6.58
C LEU A 43 5.91 10.27 8.09
N PRO A 44 6.09 9.20 8.90
CA PRO A 44 6.46 9.31 10.30
C PRO A 44 7.78 10.03 10.57
N LEU A 45 8.73 9.98 9.63
CA LEU A 45 10.07 10.58 9.76
C LEU A 45 10.05 12.08 9.47
N LEU A 46 9.07 12.55 8.68
CA LEU A 46 8.86 13.96 8.41
C LEU A 46 8.37 14.71 9.64
N ASP A 47 8.69 16.01 9.71
CA ASP A 47 8.09 16.87 10.70
C ASP A 47 6.57 17.06 10.46
N SER A 48 5.90 17.74 11.39
CA SER A 48 4.45 17.94 11.27
C SER A 48 4.05 18.81 10.09
N ALA A 49 4.87 19.80 9.71
CA ALA A 49 4.56 20.73 8.62
C ALA A 49 4.75 20.05 7.26
N ASP A 50 5.86 19.35 7.07
CA ASP A 50 6.19 18.63 5.84
C ASP A 50 5.18 17.52 5.56
N ARG A 51 4.74 16.81 6.59
CA ARG A 51 3.70 15.78 6.47
C ARG A 51 2.36 16.34 6.00
N VAL A 52 1.95 17.50 6.54
CA VAL A 52 0.73 18.19 6.08
C VAL A 52 0.90 18.58 4.61
N ARG A 53 2.07 19.10 4.25
CA ARG A 53 2.37 19.53 2.90
C ARG A 53 2.29 18.39 1.88
N VAL A 54 2.84 17.22 2.21
CA VAL A 54 2.72 16.01 1.38
C VAL A 54 1.25 15.65 1.13
N TYR A 55 0.40 15.68 2.17
CA TYR A 55 -1.03 15.39 1.99
C TYR A 55 -1.74 16.44 1.13
N GLU A 56 -1.44 17.73 1.28
CA GLU A 56 -2.00 18.78 0.43
C GLU A 56 -1.68 18.57 -1.04
N ILE A 57 -0.42 18.24 -1.35
CA ILE A 57 0.03 17.99 -2.71
C ILE A 57 -0.66 16.76 -3.28
N LEU A 58 -0.68 15.64 -2.54
CA LEU A 58 -1.34 14.41 -2.98
C LEU A 58 -2.85 14.59 -3.17
N ASN A 59 -3.51 15.39 -2.32
CA ASN A 59 -4.95 15.65 -2.41
C ASN A 59 -5.32 16.61 -3.56
N SER A 60 -4.38 17.44 -4.00
CA SER A 60 -4.56 18.40 -5.11
C SER A 60 -4.03 17.87 -6.45
N TYR A 61 -3.51 16.64 -6.47
CA TYR A 61 -2.91 16.06 -7.65
C TYR A 61 -3.97 15.51 -8.61
N GLU A 62 -4.02 16.06 -9.82
CA GLU A 62 -5.00 15.69 -10.86
C GLU A 62 -4.41 14.79 -11.97
N GLY A 63 -3.21 14.24 -11.76
CA GLY A 63 -2.50 13.41 -12.74
C GLY A 63 -2.87 11.91 -12.70
N PRO A 64 -2.17 11.08 -13.49
CA PRO A 64 -2.35 9.63 -13.49
C PRO A 64 -1.91 9.00 -12.15
N GLN A 65 -2.31 7.76 -11.90
CA GLN A 65 -1.86 7.04 -10.70
C GLN A 65 -0.32 6.93 -10.70
N ILE A 66 0.29 7.33 -9.59
CA ILE A 66 1.72 7.32 -9.34
C ILE A 66 2.13 5.89 -8.92
N THR A 67 3.02 5.29 -9.71
CA THR A 67 3.47 3.90 -9.57
C THR A 67 4.97 3.79 -9.26
N SER A 68 5.71 4.88 -9.37
CA SER A 68 7.14 4.95 -9.07
C SER A 68 7.51 6.23 -8.32
N GLN A 69 8.73 6.32 -7.80
CA GLN A 69 9.20 7.50 -7.08
C GLN A 69 9.38 8.70 -8.02
N GLU A 70 9.87 8.47 -9.25
CA GLU A 70 10.12 9.50 -10.26
C GLU A 70 8.84 10.22 -10.72
N GLU A 71 7.69 9.55 -10.60
CA GLU A 71 6.36 10.08 -10.91
C GLU A 71 5.81 10.97 -9.78
N LEU A 72 6.42 10.96 -8.59
CA LEU A 72 6.02 11.85 -7.49
C LEU A 72 6.26 13.32 -7.88
N PRO A 73 5.33 14.23 -7.51
CA PRO A 73 5.58 15.66 -7.56
C PRO A 73 6.95 16.01 -6.96
N ALA A 74 7.69 16.88 -7.65
CA ALA A 74 9.07 17.20 -7.29
C ALA A 74 9.21 17.63 -5.82
N GLU A 75 8.27 18.46 -5.34
CA GLU A 75 8.22 18.91 -3.95
C GLU A 75 8.09 17.75 -2.95
N ILE A 76 7.33 16.70 -3.25
CA ILE A 76 7.24 15.52 -2.37
C ILE A 76 8.57 14.77 -2.32
N ARG A 77 9.26 14.63 -3.46
CA ARG A 77 10.57 13.97 -3.50
C ARG A 77 11.61 14.73 -2.68
N GLU A 78 11.60 16.05 -2.75
CA GLU A 78 12.49 16.91 -1.96
C GLU A 78 12.18 16.82 -0.46
N LEU A 79 10.90 16.86 -0.06
CA LEU A 79 10.49 16.71 1.34
C LEU A 79 10.87 15.34 1.93
N MET A 80 10.87 14.29 1.10
CA MET A 80 11.11 12.92 1.53
C MET A 80 12.54 12.42 1.26
N ASP A 81 13.41 13.25 0.66
CA ASP A 81 14.78 12.90 0.24
C ASP A 81 14.85 11.62 -0.62
N LEU A 82 13.96 11.52 -1.63
CA LEU A 82 13.81 10.37 -2.55
C LEU A 82 14.45 10.58 -3.93
#